data_AF-A0A3D1S5Q3-F1
#
_entry.id   AF-A0A3D1S5Q3-F1
#
_cell.length_a   1.000
_cell.length_b   1.000
_cell.length_c   1.000
_cell.angle_alpha   90.00
_cell.angle_beta   90.00
_cell.angle_gamma   90.00
#
_symmetry.space_group_name_H-M   'P 1'
#
loop_
_entity.id
_entity.type
_entity.pdbx_description
1 polymer ?
#
loop_
_entity_poly.entity_id
_entity_poly.type
_entity_poly.pdbx_seq_one_letter_code
_entity_poly.pdbx_strand_id
1 'polypeptide(L)'
;DLNSWLAVGFLAIVCTGVAYMMYFHLIVNIGPSRAIYVGYLVPMFGLIWGALILDEIISGYMIAGGLTILLGIGLTSGAISVSRFRRKTVVNQ
;
A
#
# COMPACT_ATOMS: atom_id res chain seq x y z
N ASP A 1 22.07 -23.76 9.53
CA ASP A 1 21.19 -24.95 9.41
C ASP A 1 20.34 -24.91 8.16
N LEU A 2 19.92 -26.08 7.66
CA LEU A 2 19.11 -26.23 6.45
C LEU A 2 17.79 -25.44 6.50
N ASN A 3 17.16 -25.35 7.67
CA ASN A 3 15.90 -24.62 7.87
C ASN A 3 16.04 -23.12 7.59
N SER A 4 17.17 -22.49 7.95
CA SER A 4 17.41 -21.08 7.68
C SER A 4 17.52 -20.81 6.18
N TRP A 5 18.20 -21.71 5.46
CA TRP A 5 18.30 -21.64 4.00
C TRP A 5 16.95 -21.86 3.32
N LEU A 6 16.13 -22.78 3.82
CA LEU A 6 14.76 -22.99 3.34
C LEU A 6 13.86 -21.76 3.59
N ALA A 7 13.96 -21.14 4.77
CA ALA A 7 13.20 -19.93 5.08
C ALA A 7 13.57 -18.76 4.15
N VAL A 8 14.86 -18.57 3.88
CA VAL A 8 15.33 -17.56 2.91
C VAL A 8 14.86 -17.89 1.49
N GLY A 9 14.91 -19.16 1.08
CA GLY A 9 14.40 -19.60 -0.21
C GLY A 9 12.90 -19.35 -0.36
N PHE A 10 12.11 -19.66 0.67
CA PHE A 10 10.67 -19.41 0.68
C PHE A 10 10.36 -17.91 0.58
N LEU A 11 11.05 -17.07 1.37
CA LEU A 11 10.91 -15.62 1.32
C LEU A 11 11.23 -15.06 -0.08
N ALA A 12 12.35 -15.48 -0.67
CA ALA A 12 12.79 -14.99 -1.98
C ALA A 12 11.84 -15.41 -3.11
N ILE A 13 11.41 -16.68 -3.13
CA ILE A 13 10.61 -17.22 -4.23
C ILE A 13 9.14 -16.82 -4.05
N VAL A 14 8.55 -17.13 -2.89
CA VAL A 14 7.11 -16.99 -2.67
C VAL A 14 6.75 -15.56 -2.33
N CYS A 15 7.36 -14.99 -1.29
CA CYS A 15 7.00 -13.64 -0.85
C CYS A 15 7.49 -12.55 -1.82
N THR A 16 8.60 -12.74 -2.53
CA THR A 16 9.12 -11.73 -3.47
C THR A 16 8.88 -12.09 -4.93
N GLY A 17 9.38 -13.23 -5.41
CA GLY A 17 9.32 -13.60 -6.83
C GLY A 17 7.89 -13.68 -7.37
N VAL A 18 7.06 -14.52 -6.76
CA VAL A 18 5.66 -14.71 -7.18
C VAL A 18 4.85 -13.42 -6.99
N ALA A 19 5.00 -12.75 -5.84
CA ALA A 19 4.29 -11.50 -5.56
C ALA A 19 4.62 -10.40 -6.60
N TYR A 20 5.89 -10.27 -7.01
CA TYR A 20 6.30 -9.32 -8.04
C TYR A 20 5.78 -9.70 -9.43
N MET A 21 5.74 -10.99 -9.78
CA MET A 21 5.09 -11.40 -11.03
C MET A 21 3.61 -10.99 -11.04
N MET A 22 2.89 -11.23 -9.94
CA MET A 22 1.49 -10.79 -9.79
C MET A 22 1.37 -9.26 -9.85
N TYR A 23 2.29 -8.52 -9.21
CA TYR A 23 2.28 -7.06 -9.21
C TYR A 23 2.54 -6.48 -10.61
N PHE A 24 3.52 -7.00 -11.35
CA PHE A 24 3.77 -6.58 -12.73
C PHE A 24 2.61 -6.95 -13.65
N HIS A 25 2.03 -8.13 -13.48
CA HIS A 25 0.82 -8.51 -14.20
C HIS A 25 -0.34 -7.55 -13.90
N LEU A 26 -0.48 -7.13 -12.65
CA LEU A 26 -1.49 -6.14 -12.24
C LEU A 26 -1.23 -4.78 -12.91
N ILE A 27 0.03 -4.31 -12.94
CA ILE A 27 0.40 -3.06 -13.64
C ILE A 27 -0.02 -3.10 -15.11
N VAL A 28 0.22 -4.22 -15.81
CA VAL A 28 -0.14 -4.37 -17.23
C VAL A 28 -1.66 -4.33 -17.44
N ASN A 29 -2.43 -4.96 -16.55
CA ASN A 29 -3.89 -5.08 -16.70
C ASN A 29 -4.68 -3.83 -16.29
N ILE A 30 -4.32 -3.19 -15.17
CA ILE A 30 -5.10 -2.08 -14.59
C ILE A 30 -4.36 -0.73 -14.60
N GLY A 31 -3.12 -0.71 -15.10
CA GLY A 31 -2.28 0.47 -15.17
C GLY A 31 -1.56 0.81 -13.85
N PRO A 32 -0.44 1.54 -13.92
CA PRO A 32 0.43 1.84 -12.78
C PRO A 32 -0.28 2.65 -11.69
N SER A 33 -1.19 3.56 -12.08
CA SER A 33 -1.93 4.42 -11.15
C SER A 33 -2.85 3.64 -10.20
N ARG A 34 -3.38 2.49 -10.62
CA ARG A 34 -4.21 1.63 -9.75
C ARG A 34 -3.38 0.55 -9.05
N ALA A 35 -2.31 0.06 -9.68
CA ALA A 35 -1.44 -0.94 -9.07
C ALA A 35 -0.78 -0.44 -7.78
N ILE A 36 -0.45 0.85 -7.69
CA ILE A 36 0.17 1.43 -6.49
C ILE A 36 -0.70 1.33 -5.22
N TYR A 37 -2.03 1.14 -5.37
CA TYR A 37 -2.93 0.90 -4.25
C TYR A 37 -2.54 -0.33 -3.42
N VAL A 38 -1.91 -1.35 -4.02
CA VAL A 38 -1.41 -2.52 -3.30
C VAL A 38 -0.39 -2.11 -2.23
N GLY A 39 0.54 -1.21 -2.56
CA GLY A 39 1.51 -0.68 -1.60
C GLY A 39 0.87 0.18 -0.51
N TYR A 40 -0.24 0.84 -0.82
CA TYR A 40 -0.95 1.68 0.13
C TYR A 40 -1.71 0.89 1.20
N LEU A 41 -2.00 -0.38 0.94
CA LEU A 41 -2.65 -1.27 1.89
C LEU A 41 -1.69 -1.92 2.89
N VAL A 42 -0.37 -1.84 2.65
CA VAL A 42 0.67 -2.40 3.55
C VAL A 42 0.47 -2.06 5.03
N PRO A 43 0.24 -0.80 5.46
CA PRO A 43 0.01 -0.48 6.88
C PRO A 43 -1.23 -1.17 7.47
N MET A 44 -2.30 -1.34 6.69
CA MET A 44 -3.50 -2.05 7.14
C MET A 44 -3.24 -3.54 7.28
N PHE A 45 -2.56 -4.15 6.30
CA PHE A 45 -2.15 -5.55 6.42
C PHE A 45 -1.20 -5.79 7.59
N GLY A 46 -0.32 -4.82 7.90
CA GLY A 46 0.54 -4.88 9.08
C GLY A 46 -0.26 -4.96 10.39
N LEU A 47 -1.27 -4.10 10.56
CA LEU A 47 -2.16 -4.12 11.73
C LEU A 47 -2.94 -5.43 11.83
N ILE A 48 -3.48 -5.90 10.71
CA ILE A 48 -4.27 -7.16 10.66
C ILE A 48 -3.38 -8.35 11.03
N TRP A 49 -2.19 -8.48 10.44
CA TRP A 49 -1.30 -9.59 10.76
C TRP A 49 -0.67 -9.48 12.14
N GLY A 50 -0.40 -8.28 12.64
CA GLY A 50 0.03 -8.07 14.03
C GLY A 50 -1.03 -8.57 15.01
N ALA A 51 -2.30 -8.23 14.78
CA ALA A 51 -3.38 -8.73 15.63
C ALA A 51 -3.63 -10.24 15.48
N LEU A 52 -3.53 -10.80 14.27
CA LEU A 52 -3.83 -12.22 14.03
C LEU A 52 -2.70 -13.19 14.38
N ILE A 53 -1.44 -12.81 14.11
CA ILE A 53 -0.28 -13.71 14.27
C ILE A 53 0.44 -13.44 15.60
N LEU A 54 0.56 -12.17 16.00
CA LEU A 54 1.24 -11.78 17.24
C LEU A 54 0.26 -11.59 18.41
N ASP A 55 -1.05 -11.72 18.17
CA ASP A 55 -2.12 -11.53 19.17
C ASP A 55 -2.07 -10.13 19.85
N GLU A 56 -1.63 -9.12 19.10
CA GLU A 56 -1.52 -7.75 19.61
C GLU A 56 -2.89 -7.10 19.80
N ILE A 57 -3.09 -6.46 20.95
CA ILE A 57 -4.29 -5.66 21.22
C ILE A 57 -4.22 -4.38 20.39
N ILE A 58 -5.06 -4.28 19.37
CA ILE A 58 -5.17 -3.06 18.55
C ILE A 58 -5.69 -1.91 19.41
N SER A 59 -4.79 -0.99 19.76
CA SER A 59 -5.17 0.23 20.49
C SER A 59 -5.81 1.28 19.58
N GLY A 60 -6.57 2.21 20.16
CA GLY A 60 -7.13 3.34 19.41
C GLY A 60 -6.07 4.20 18.71
N TYR A 61 -4.86 4.31 19.28
CA TYR A 61 -3.75 5.03 18.67
C TYR A 61 -3.22 4.36 17.40
N MET A 62 -3.19 3.02 17.37
CA MET A 62 -2.78 2.25 16.19
C MET A 62 -3.75 2.48 15.02
N ILE A 63 -5.05 2.48 15.31
CA ILE A 63 -6.09 2.79 14.32
C ILE A 63 -5.96 4.23 13.84
N ALA A 64 -5.78 5.19 14.76
CA ALA A 64 -5.59 6.60 14.41
C ALA A 64 -4.35 6.81 13.53
N GLY A 65 -3.23 6.15 13.84
CA GLY A 65 -2.02 6.16 13.01
C GLY A 65 -2.25 5.56 11.62
N GLY A 66 -2.91 4.39 11.57
CA GLY A 66 -3.29 3.74 10.31
C GLY A 66 -4.17 4.61 9.41
N LEU A 67 -5.19 5.25 9.98
CA LEU A 67 -6.03 6.21 9.28
C LEU A 67 -5.23 7.43 8.79
N THR A 68 -4.33 7.96 9.62
CA THR A 68 -3.48 9.10 9.24
C THR A 68 -2.62 8.78 8.02
N ILE A 69 -2.05 7.57 7.97
CA ILE A 69 -1.26 7.09 6.82
C ILE A 69 -2.14 6.98 5.57
N LEU A 70 -3.32 6.37 5.68
CA LEU A 70 -4.26 6.24 4.55
C LEU A 70 -4.72 7.60 4.02
N LEU A 71 -4.95 8.57 4.89
CA LEU A 71 -5.31 9.94 4.50
C LEU A 71 -4.16 10.64 3.76
N GLY A 72 -2.93 10.55 4.27
CA GLY A 72 -1.76 11.12 3.62
C GLY A 72 -1.49 10.52 2.24
N ILE A 73 -1.66 9.20 2.12
CA ILE A 73 -1.60 8.49 0.85
C ILE A 73 -2.70 8.97 -0.10
N GLY A 74 -3.94 9.05 0.35
CA GLY A 74 -5.06 9.50 -0.48
C GLY A 74 -4.87 10.92 -1.02
N LEU A 75 -4.28 11.80 -0.21
CA LEU A 75 -3.97 13.18 -0.58
C LEU A 75 -2.84 13.28 -1.61
N THR A 76 -1.78 12.48 -1.45
CA THR A 76 -0.58 12.52 -2.31
C THR A 76 -0.75 11.75 -3.61
N SER A 77 -1.47 10.62 -3.59
CA SER A 77 -1.74 9.79 -4.76
C SER A 77 -2.77 10.39 -5.71
N GLY A 78 -3.44 11.48 -5.32
CA GLY A 78 -4.53 12.09 -6.08
C GLY A 78 -5.81 11.25 -6.12
N ALA A 79 -5.88 10.16 -5.34
CA ALA A 79 -7.10 9.37 -5.16
C ALA A 79 -8.22 10.21 -4.52
N ILE A 80 -7.85 11.16 -3.64
CA ILE A 80 -8.75 12.18 -3.12
C ILE A 80 -8.58 13.41 -4.00
N SER A 81 -9.54 13.64 -4.91
CA SER A 81 -9.64 14.89 -5.65
C SER A 81 -10.02 16.00 -4.68
N VAL A 82 -9.02 16.59 -4.02
CA VAL A 82 -9.19 17.92 -3.40
C VAL A 82 -9.44 18.86 -4.56
N SER A 83 -10.73 19.10 -4.85
CA SER A 83 -11.25 20.03 -5.85
C SER A 83 -10.30 21.23 -5.95
N ARG A 84 -9.41 21.18 -6.95
CA ARG A 84 -8.44 22.23 -7.20
C ARG A 84 -9.27 23.41 -7.64
N PHE A 85 -9.38 24.41 -6.77
CA PHE A 85 -10.02 25.69 -7.06
C PHE A 85 -9.50 26.15 -8.42
N ARG A 86 -10.39 26.06 -9.42
CA ARG A 86 -10.12 26.34 -10.82
C ARG A 86 -9.77 27.82 -10.90
N ARG A 87 -8.48 28.16 -10.78
CA ARG A 87 -7.98 29.48 -11.15
C ARG A 87 -8.28 29.61 -12.63
N LYS A 88 -9.34 30.37 -12.95
CA LYS A 88 -9.65 30.79 -14.31
C LYS A 88 -8.37 31.42 -14.86
N THR A 89 -7.85 30.83 -15.91
CA THR A 89 -6.89 31.45 -16.81
C THR A 89 -7.57 32.72 -17.32
N VAL A 90 -7.14 33.88 -16.83
CA VAL A 90 -7.35 35.14 -17.55
C VAL A 90 -6.22 35.19 -18.56
N VAL A 91 -6.44 34.52 -19.70
CA VAL A 91 -5.73 34.84 -20.95
C VAL A 91 -6.65 35.78 -21.70
N ASN A 92 -6.30 37.06 -21.69
CA ASN A 92 -6.76 38.11 -22.61
C ASN A 92 -5.77 39.28 -22.37
N GLN A 93 -4.91 39.69 -23.30
CA GLN A 93 -5.21 40.28 -24.62
C GLN A 93 -6.37 41.28 -24.52
#